data_AF-A0A433ZRT1-F1
#
_entry.id   AF-A0A433ZRT1-F1
#
_cell.length_a   1.000
_cell.length_b   1.000
_cell.length_c   1.000
_cell.angle_alpha   90.00
_cell.angle_beta   90.00
_cell.angle_gamma   90.00
#
_symmetry.space_group_name_H-M   'P 1'
#
loop_
_entity.id
_entity.type
_entity.pdbx_description
1 polymer ?
#
loop_
_entity_poly.entity_id
_entity_poly.type
_entity_poly.pdbx_seq_one_letter_code
_entity_poly.pdbx_strand_id
1 'polypeptide(L)'
;MKRGVFLSVVFALLAGCKETPPPAPDGYYVIDDITVTYDNPADNAPENSDPEKNVKAAIRDTMISLKDTTFFYFEPDSVTVDNNGNHFDSKIHGNTFELNEIQATWTSPDSGQTVYLTTEKEGACGFFNCEIKMTLSRADQTSEKLAGMKAVSDARASSYEAYLETQRQYYKQNGFPPVSGDTIRMTENISVTLPEMLAFNLKKQEDGDYVRDIGGIHIESDDSNTEIYRFRDPLSDAEGIIHLVKVPKYRWRFEEWLNQQKGIVYQEENGAIYYNRRGKPECTYFRYDQKERRYVIIVAETTDGAMMQRMYSIARSAEKNLPPEAKSSK
;
A
#
# COMPACT_ATOMS: atom_id res chain seq x y z
N MET A 1 71.47 -36.19 3.75
CA MET A 1 71.03 -35.04 4.57
C MET A 1 71.01 -33.82 3.65
N LYS A 2 69.85 -33.43 3.11
CA LYS A 2 68.86 -32.47 3.64
C LYS A 2 69.26 -30.99 3.47
N ARG A 3 68.36 -30.27 2.78
CA ARG A 3 68.04 -28.81 2.79
C ARG A 3 68.87 -27.92 1.84
N GLY A 4 68.27 -27.03 1.04
CA GLY A 4 66.86 -26.68 0.90
C GLY A 4 66.62 -25.87 -0.38
N VAL A 5 65.55 -26.23 -1.09
CA VAL A 5 65.00 -25.51 -2.24
C VAL A 5 64.05 -24.46 -1.69
N PHE A 6 64.34 -23.17 -1.90
CA PHE A 6 63.36 -22.10 -1.76
C PHE A 6 62.64 -21.96 -3.10
N LEU A 7 61.53 -22.68 -3.25
CA LEU A 7 60.59 -22.48 -4.35
C LEU A 7 59.70 -21.30 -3.96
N SER A 8 59.94 -20.14 -4.55
CA SER A 8 59.07 -18.97 -4.39
C SER A 8 57.79 -19.22 -5.19
N VAL A 9 56.75 -19.68 -4.51
CA VAL A 9 55.39 -19.79 -5.06
C VAL A 9 54.82 -18.38 -5.16
N VAL A 10 54.75 -17.86 -6.39
CA VAL A 10 53.95 -16.67 -6.70
C VAL A 10 52.48 -17.10 -6.59
N PHE A 11 51.83 -16.73 -5.49
CA PHE A 11 50.38 -16.74 -5.40
C PHE A 11 49.85 -15.68 -6.36
N ALA A 12 49.42 -16.11 -7.55
CA ALA A 12 48.52 -15.32 -8.37
C ALA A 12 47.23 -15.12 -7.57
N LEU A 13 47.10 -13.96 -6.94
CA LEU A 13 45.83 -13.45 -6.44
C LEU A 13 44.89 -13.29 -7.64
N LEU A 14 44.12 -14.33 -7.95
CA LEU A 14 42.83 -14.19 -8.59
C LEU A 14 41.93 -13.48 -7.57
N ALA A 15 42.14 -12.17 -7.42
CA ALA A 15 41.10 -11.29 -6.94
C ALA A 15 40.00 -11.40 -7.98
N GLY A 16 39.01 -12.26 -7.73
CA GLY A 16 37.77 -12.24 -8.47
C GLY A 16 37.29 -10.79 -8.42
N CYS A 17 37.29 -10.13 -9.57
CA CYS A 17 36.55 -8.90 -9.73
C CYS A 17 35.16 -9.23 -9.19
N LYS A 18 34.77 -8.61 -8.07
CA LYS A 18 33.34 -8.39 -7.84
C LYS A 18 32.93 -7.61 -9.08
N GLU A 19 32.35 -8.31 -10.05
CA GLU A 19 31.73 -7.68 -11.19
C GLU A 19 30.80 -6.64 -10.58
N THR A 20 31.17 -5.37 -10.77
CA THR A 20 30.23 -4.28 -10.52
C THR A 20 28.97 -4.68 -11.28
N PRO A 21 27.83 -4.82 -10.58
CA PRO A 21 26.60 -5.23 -11.24
C PRO A 21 26.41 -4.33 -12.46
N PRO A 22 25.96 -4.89 -13.60
CA PRO A 22 25.76 -4.10 -14.80
C PRO A 22 24.88 -2.89 -14.43
N PRO A 23 25.16 -1.70 -15.01
CA PRO A 23 24.33 -0.54 -14.75
C PRO A 23 22.86 -0.90 -15.05
N ALA A 24 21.95 -0.38 -14.23
CA ALA A 24 20.53 -0.62 -14.41
C ALA A 24 20.10 -0.24 -15.84
N PRO A 25 19.11 -0.93 -16.41
CA PRO A 25 18.53 -0.53 -17.69
C PRO A 25 18.05 0.92 -17.61
N ASP A 26 18.02 1.64 -18.73
CA ASP A 26 17.57 3.04 -18.76
C ASP A 26 16.53 3.26 -19.88
N GLY A 27 15.41 3.85 -19.51
CA GLY A 27 14.30 4.20 -20.40
C GLY A 27 13.09 3.26 -20.30
N TYR A 28 12.23 3.32 -21.32
CA TYR A 28 10.99 2.56 -21.36
C TYR A 28 11.19 1.13 -21.85
N TYR A 29 10.43 0.21 -21.25
CA TYR A 29 10.38 -1.19 -21.64
C TYR A 29 8.93 -1.68 -21.65
N VAL A 30 8.60 -2.51 -22.61
CA VAL A 30 7.29 -3.18 -22.71
C VAL A 30 7.47 -4.68 -22.58
N ILE A 31 6.47 -5.36 -22.03
CA ILE A 31 6.53 -6.81 -21.85
C ILE A 31 6.20 -7.50 -23.18
N ASP A 32 7.09 -8.36 -23.66
CA ASP A 32 6.83 -9.19 -24.85
C ASP A 32 6.21 -10.52 -24.49
N ASP A 33 6.71 -11.12 -23.41
CA ASP A 33 6.28 -12.43 -22.93
C ASP A 33 6.23 -12.49 -21.41
N ILE A 34 5.27 -13.27 -20.91
CA ILE A 34 5.12 -13.62 -19.49
C ILE A 34 4.91 -15.12 -19.42
N THR A 35 5.75 -15.78 -18.63
CA THR A 35 5.62 -17.20 -18.31
C THR A 35 5.36 -17.36 -16.82
N VAL A 36 4.34 -18.14 -16.47
CA VAL A 36 4.00 -18.50 -15.08
C VAL A 36 4.18 -19.99 -14.88
N THR A 37 5.05 -20.36 -13.95
CA THR A 37 5.35 -21.77 -13.63
C THR A 37 5.05 -22.05 -12.16
N TYR A 38 4.10 -22.94 -11.88
CA TYR A 38 3.81 -23.41 -10.52
C TYR A 38 4.85 -24.44 -10.06
N ASP A 39 5.15 -24.48 -8.76
CA ASP A 39 6.10 -25.45 -8.21
C ASP A 39 5.66 -26.90 -8.38
N ASN A 40 4.36 -27.16 -8.25
CA ASN A 40 3.80 -28.48 -8.49
C ASN A 40 3.61 -28.71 -10.01
N PRO A 41 4.33 -29.65 -10.63
CA PRO A 41 4.29 -29.86 -12.07
C PRO A 41 2.89 -30.19 -12.63
N ALA A 42 2.03 -30.84 -11.83
CA ALA A 42 0.67 -31.17 -12.24
C ALA A 42 -0.17 -29.91 -12.56
N ASP A 43 0.12 -28.80 -11.87
CA ASP A 43 -0.57 -27.52 -12.06
C ASP A 43 -0.12 -26.77 -13.32
N ASN A 44 0.95 -27.24 -13.97
CA ASN A 44 1.46 -26.67 -15.23
C ASN A 44 0.89 -27.35 -16.48
N ALA A 45 0.12 -28.43 -16.32
CA ALA A 45 -0.56 -29.06 -17.44
C ALA A 45 -1.63 -28.11 -18.01
N PRO A 46 -1.83 -28.09 -19.35
CA PRO A 46 -2.96 -27.41 -19.96
C PRO A 46 -4.24 -28.18 -19.61
N GLU A 47 -4.85 -27.86 -18.48
CA GLU A 47 -6.20 -28.34 -18.17
C GLU A 47 -7.24 -27.50 -18.91
N ASN A 48 -8.39 -28.12 -19.21
CA ASN A 48 -9.51 -27.45 -19.87
C ASN A 48 -9.84 -26.14 -19.15
N SER A 49 -9.78 -25.06 -19.92
CA SER A 49 -9.80 -23.64 -19.55
C SER A 49 -11.14 -23.14 -19.01
N ASP A 50 -11.84 -23.93 -18.20
CA ASP A 50 -13.03 -23.46 -17.48
C ASP A 50 -12.53 -22.62 -16.28
N PRO A 51 -12.55 -21.28 -16.36
CA PRO A 51 -11.97 -20.42 -15.32
C PRO A 51 -12.74 -20.53 -14.00
N GLU A 52 -13.99 -21.00 -14.05
CA GLU A 52 -14.81 -21.25 -12.86
C GLU A 52 -14.37 -22.50 -12.09
N LYS A 53 -13.58 -23.39 -12.72
CA LYS A 53 -13.12 -24.66 -12.11
C LYS A 53 -11.62 -24.73 -11.89
N ASN A 54 -10.82 -23.93 -12.59
CA ASN A 54 -9.37 -23.92 -12.44
C ASN A 54 -8.83 -22.50 -12.16
N VAL A 55 -8.78 -22.18 -10.87
CA VAL A 55 -8.27 -20.89 -10.35
C VAL A 55 -6.81 -20.63 -10.78
N LYS A 56 -5.96 -21.66 -10.87
CA LYS A 56 -4.55 -21.50 -11.28
C LYS A 56 -4.43 -21.15 -12.76
N ALA A 57 -5.24 -21.76 -13.62
CA ALA A 57 -5.31 -21.37 -15.03
C ALA A 57 -5.76 -19.91 -15.18
N ALA A 58 -6.81 -19.50 -14.45
CA ALA A 58 -7.28 -18.11 -14.46
C ALA A 58 -6.22 -17.11 -13.97
N ILE A 59 -5.45 -17.45 -12.92
CA ILE A 59 -4.32 -16.63 -12.45
C ILE A 59 -3.25 -16.53 -13.54
N ARG A 60 -2.84 -17.66 -14.15
CA ARG A 60 -1.87 -17.67 -15.25
C ARG A 60 -2.31 -16.76 -16.39
N ASP A 61 -3.55 -16.90 -16.85
CA ASP A 61 -4.09 -16.10 -17.96
C ASP A 61 -4.15 -14.61 -17.59
N THR A 62 -4.54 -14.29 -16.36
CA THR A 62 -4.52 -12.91 -15.85
C THR A 62 -3.11 -12.35 -15.87
N MET A 63 -2.11 -13.08 -15.36
CA MET A 63 -0.72 -12.64 -15.37
C MET A 63 -0.20 -12.46 -16.80
N ILE A 64 -0.51 -13.38 -17.72
CA ILE A 64 -0.11 -13.27 -19.13
C ILE A 64 -0.72 -12.03 -19.79
N SER A 65 -1.98 -11.70 -19.46
CA SER A 65 -2.66 -10.52 -20.01
C SER A 65 -2.04 -9.18 -19.59
N LEU A 66 -1.22 -9.18 -18.52
CA LEU A 66 -0.55 -7.96 -18.06
C LEU A 66 0.39 -7.38 -19.13
N LYS A 67 0.88 -8.21 -20.07
CA LYS A 67 1.78 -7.76 -21.14
C LYS A 67 1.16 -6.72 -22.08
N ASP A 68 -0.17 -6.66 -22.14
CA ASP A 68 -0.91 -5.76 -23.02
C ASP A 68 -1.23 -4.42 -22.34
N THR A 69 -1.01 -4.32 -21.03
CA THR A 69 -1.42 -3.17 -20.22
C THR A 69 -0.33 -2.62 -19.30
N THR A 70 0.82 -3.29 -19.24
CA THR A 70 1.93 -2.94 -18.34
C THR A 70 3.16 -2.50 -19.11
N PHE A 71 3.75 -1.38 -18.69
CA PHE A 71 5.07 -0.94 -19.14
C PHE A 71 5.93 -0.49 -17.95
N PHE A 72 7.24 -0.52 -18.16
CA PHE A 72 8.25 -0.15 -17.18
C PHE A 72 9.01 1.08 -17.66
N TYR A 73 9.36 1.97 -16.74
CA TYR A 73 10.32 3.02 -16.94
C TYR A 73 11.44 2.82 -15.94
N PHE A 74 12.63 2.42 -16.42
CA PHE A 74 13.80 2.25 -15.59
C PHE A 74 14.63 3.54 -15.58
N GLU A 75 15.04 3.92 -14.39
CA GLU A 75 16.07 4.90 -14.10
C GLU A 75 17.25 4.18 -13.40
N PRO A 76 18.43 4.81 -13.25
CA PRO A 76 19.60 4.14 -12.69
C PRO A 76 19.40 3.52 -11.29
N ASP A 77 18.54 4.10 -10.45
CA ASP A 77 18.28 3.68 -9.06
C ASP A 77 16.80 3.44 -8.73
N SER A 78 15.91 3.54 -9.71
CA SER A 78 14.47 3.35 -9.57
C SER A 78 13.83 2.71 -10.79
N VAL A 79 12.67 2.10 -10.58
CA VAL A 79 11.79 1.67 -11.65
C VAL A 79 10.37 2.09 -11.33
N THR A 80 9.72 2.70 -12.31
CA THR A 80 8.29 2.97 -12.30
C THR A 80 7.58 1.95 -13.16
N VAL A 81 6.58 1.28 -12.60
CA VAL A 81 5.72 0.34 -13.32
C VAL A 81 4.35 0.96 -13.46
N ASP A 82 3.89 1.10 -14.70
CA ASP A 82 2.51 1.48 -14.99
C ASP A 82 1.74 0.22 -15.37
N ASN A 83 0.66 -0.05 -14.64
CA ASN A 83 -0.37 -0.97 -15.05
C ASN A 83 -1.68 -0.20 -15.23
N ASN A 84 -1.95 0.18 -16.47
CA ASN A 84 -3.25 0.67 -16.89
C ASN A 84 -3.74 1.86 -16.04
N GLY A 85 -2.85 2.83 -15.77
CA GLY A 85 -3.12 4.02 -14.94
C GLY A 85 -2.79 3.86 -13.46
N ASN A 86 -2.37 2.68 -13.01
CA ASN A 86 -1.82 2.50 -11.67
C ASN A 86 -0.29 2.52 -11.73
N HIS A 87 0.32 3.47 -11.03
CA HIS A 87 1.77 3.61 -10.97
C HIS A 87 2.33 3.00 -9.68
N PHE A 88 3.46 2.32 -9.82
CA PHE A 88 4.22 1.75 -8.70
C PHE A 88 5.69 2.11 -8.87
N ASP A 89 6.22 2.88 -7.93
CA ASP A 89 7.63 3.23 -7.89
C ASP A 89 8.37 2.30 -6.93
N SER A 90 9.51 1.79 -7.37
CA SER A 90 10.35 0.90 -6.57
C SER A 90 11.81 1.28 -6.71
N LYS A 91 12.54 1.22 -5.60
CA LYS A 91 13.98 1.45 -5.62
C LYS A 91 14.71 0.22 -6.09
N ILE A 92 15.73 0.42 -6.92
CA ILE A 92 16.61 -0.65 -7.36
C ILE A 92 17.74 -0.82 -6.35
N HIS A 93 17.86 -2.05 -5.84
CA HIS A 93 18.93 -2.48 -4.95
C HIS A 93 19.74 -3.59 -5.64
N GLY A 94 20.88 -3.20 -6.21
CA GLY A 94 21.68 -4.10 -7.05
C GLY A 94 20.91 -4.48 -8.32
N ASN A 95 20.57 -5.75 -8.46
CA ASN A 95 19.77 -6.26 -9.56
C ASN A 95 18.33 -6.64 -9.13
N THR A 96 17.86 -6.09 -8.02
CA THR A 96 16.54 -6.40 -7.47
C THR A 96 15.71 -5.15 -7.20
N PHE A 97 14.40 -5.28 -7.24
CA PHE A 97 13.43 -4.27 -6.81
C PHE A 97 12.13 -4.96 -6.38
N GLU A 98 11.25 -4.26 -5.68
CA GLU A 98 9.91 -4.77 -5.34
C GLU A 98 8.90 -4.46 -6.45
N LEU A 99 8.26 -5.49 -6.98
CA LEU A 99 7.13 -5.40 -7.89
C LEU A 99 5.85 -5.77 -7.13
N ASN A 100 5.11 -4.76 -6.65
CA ASN A 100 3.89 -4.96 -5.85
C ASN A 100 4.11 -5.87 -4.63
N GLU A 101 5.08 -5.51 -3.78
CA GLU A 101 5.47 -6.24 -2.55
C GLU A 101 6.15 -7.61 -2.79
N ILE A 102 6.45 -7.93 -4.06
CA ILE A 102 7.12 -9.18 -4.45
C ILE A 102 8.49 -8.83 -4.99
N GLN A 103 9.54 -9.40 -4.42
CA GLN A 103 10.89 -9.14 -4.91
C GLN A 103 11.05 -9.71 -6.34
N ALA A 104 11.53 -8.87 -7.24
CA ALA A 104 11.86 -9.21 -8.61
C ALA A 104 13.36 -9.03 -8.83
N THR A 105 13.98 -9.99 -9.52
CA THR A 105 15.37 -9.91 -9.97
C THR A 105 15.38 -9.62 -11.47
N TRP A 106 16.21 -8.67 -11.89
CA TRP A 106 16.38 -8.34 -13.31
C TRP A 106 17.78 -8.72 -13.81
N THR A 107 17.85 -9.06 -15.09
CA THR A 107 19.11 -9.23 -15.83
C THR A 107 18.99 -8.64 -17.23
N SER A 108 20.10 -8.19 -17.81
CA SER A 108 20.12 -7.71 -19.20
C SER A 108 21.45 -8.09 -19.87
N PRO A 109 21.47 -9.18 -20.66
CA PRO A 109 22.70 -9.63 -21.33
C PRO A 109 23.11 -8.68 -22.47
N ASP A 110 22.15 -7.97 -23.05
CA ASP A 110 22.32 -7.19 -24.28
C ASP A 110 22.47 -5.69 -24.00
N SER A 111 23.10 -5.32 -22.87
CA SER A 111 23.33 -3.93 -22.47
C SER A 111 22.06 -3.06 -22.48
N GLY A 112 20.95 -3.59 -21.98
CA GLY A 112 19.67 -2.86 -21.85
C GLY A 112 18.76 -2.94 -23.08
N GLN A 113 19.03 -3.77 -24.09
CA GLN A 113 18.03 -3.97 -25.17
C GLN A 113 16.90 -4.88 -24.72
N THR A 114 17.26 -5.98 -24.06
CA THR A 114 16.33 -6.95 -23.49
C THR A 114 16.53 -6.99 -21.98
N VAL A 115 15.45 -6.93 -21.21
CA VAL A 115 15.47 -7.13 -19.76
C VAL A 115 14.66 -8.37 -19.43
N TYR A 116 15.26 -9.28 -18.68
CA TYR A 116 14.57 -10.45 -18.14
C TYR A 116 14.27 -10.21 -16.67
N LEU A 117 13.00 -10.35 -16.28
CA LEU A 117 12.57 -10.31 -14.90
C LEU A 117 12.21 -11.72 -14.42
N THR A 118 12.53 -12.02 -13.17
CA THR A 118 12.08 -13.22 -12.47
C THR A 118 11.62 -12.83 -11.07
N THR A 119 10.39 -13.18 -10.70
CA THR A 119 9.87 -12.95 -9.35
C THR A 119 10.34 -14.04 -8.39
N GLU A 120 10.39 -13.72 -7.10
CA GLU A 120 10.37 -14.77 -6.08
C GLU A 120 9.11 -15.64 -6.18
N LYS A 121 9.19 -16.85 -5.62
CA LYS A 121 8.14 -17.85 -5.76
C LYS A 121 6.94 -17.60 -4.85
N GLU A 122 7.21 -17.11 -3.66
CA GLU A 122 6.21 -16.85 -2.63
C GLU A 122 5.49 -15.53 -2.95
N GLY A 123 4.17 -15.52 -2.84
CA GLY A 123 3.34 -14.34 -3.10
C GLY A 123 3.06 -14.02 -4.58
N ALA A 124 3.89 -14.48 -5.53
CA ALA A 124 3.75 -14.20 -6.97
C ALA A 124 2.38 -14.59 -7.58
N CYS A 125 1.78 -15.68 -7.13
CA CYS A 125 0.44 -16.12 -7.54
C CYS A 125 -0.55 -16.17 -6.37
N GLY A 126 -0.44 -15.23 -5.42
CA GLY A 126 -1.26 -15.21 -4.21
C GLY A 126 -0.94 -16.38 -3.30
N PHE A 127 -1.92 -17.28 -3.07
CA PHE A 127 -1.76 -18.44 -2.18
C PHE A 127 -0.96 -19.60 -2.80
N PHE A 128 -0.55 -19.50 -4.07
CA PHE A 128 0.18 -20.55 -4.76
C PHE A 128 1.62 -20.14 -5.01
N ASN A 129 2.56 -21.03 -4.70
CA ASN A 129 3.97 -20.84 -5.03
C ASN A 129 4.15 -20.99 -6.56
N CYS A 130 4.59 -19.91 -7.19
CA CYS A 130 4.83 -19.87 -8.62
C CYS A 130 5.97 -18.92 -8.95
N GLU A 131 6.74 -19.22 -10.00
CA GLU A 131 7.72 -18.29 -10.54
C GLU A 131 7.12 -17.58 -11.77
N ILE A 132 7.16 -16.25 -11.78
CA ILE A 132 6.78 -15.43 -12.95
C ILE A 132 8.07 -14.95 -13.61
N LYS A 133 8.20 -15.24 -14.90
CA LYS A 133 9.28 -14.73 -15.75
C LYS A 133 8.70 -13.78 -16.79
N MET A 134 9.33 -12.63 -16.97
CA MET A 134 8.95 -11.67 -17.99
C MET A 134 10.14 -11.36 -18.89
N THR A 135 9.88 -11.25 -20.19
CA THR A 135 10.84 -10.72 -21.15
C THR A 135 10.37 -9.34 -21.57
N LEU A 136 11.21 -8.34 -21.39
CA LEU A 136 10.93 -6.95 -21.73
C LEU A 136 11.84 -6.50 -22.87
N SER A 137 11.27 -5.86 -23.87
CA SER A 137 12.04 -5.15 -24.89
C SER A 137 12.02 -3.66 -24.63
N ARG A 138 13.16 -3.02 -24.91
CA ARG A 138 13.25 -1.57 -24.90
C ARG A 138 12.26 -0.97 -25.90
N ALA A 139 11.46 -0.02 -25.43
CA ALA A 139 10.50 0.70 -26.25
C ALA A 139 10.98 2.14 -26.43
N ASP A 140 11.06 2.58 -27.69
CA ASP A 140 11.19 4.01 -27.96
C ASP A 140 9.86 4.73 -27.68
N GLN A 141 9.91 6.04 -27.50
CA GLN A 141 8.71 6.86 -27.27
C GLN A 141 7.74 6.89 -28.48
N THR A 142 8.18 6.43 -29.65
CA THR A 142 7.41 6.38 -30.89
C THR A 142 6.75 5.02 -31.14
N SER A 143 7.02 4.01 -30.30
CA SER A 143 6.47 2.66 -30.40
C SER A 143 4.95 2.72 -30.27
N GLU A 144 4.24 2.20 -31.28
CA GLU A 144 2.77 2.15 -31.27
C GLU A 144 2.24 1.41 -30.03
N LYS A 145 2.93 0.35 -29.59
CA LYS A 145 2.57 -0.42 -28.40
C LYS A 145 2.67 0.43 -27.14
N LEU A 146 3.80 1.13 -26.94
CA LEU A 146 3.98 2.00 -25.78
C LEU A 146 3.00 3.19 -25.83
N ALA A 147 2.84 3.82 -26.99
CA ALA A 147 1.92 4.93 -27.18
C ALA A 147 0.47 4.53 -26.86
N GLY A 148 0.02 3.35 -27.30
CA GLY A 148 -1.29 2.81 -26.97
C GLY A 148 -1.47 2.57 -25.47
N MET A 149 -0.50 1.95 -24.80
CA MET A 149 -0.54 1.72 -23.36
C MET A 149 -0.60 3.05 -22.57
N LYS A 150 0.23 4.03 -22.95
CA LYS A 150 0.25 5.37 -22.32
C LYS A 150 -1.07 6.10 -22.52
N ALA A 151 -1.66 6.06 -23.72
CA ALA A 151 -2.95 6.70 -23.98
C ALA A 151 -4.08 6.12 -23.10
N VAL A 152 -4.10 4.80 -22.88
CA VAL A 152 -5.07 4.17 -21.96
C VAL A 152 -4.79 4.57 -20.51
N SER A 153 -3.52 4.57 -20.10
CA SER A 153 -3.11 5.01 -18.76
C SER A 153 -3.55 6.46 -18.49
N ASP A 154 -3.21 7.39 -19.40
CA ASP A 154 -3.55 8.81 -19.29
C ASP A 154 -5.06 9.03 -19.24
N ALA A 155 -5.84 8.31 -20.07
CA ALA A 155 -7.29 8.40 -20.08
C ALA A 155 -7.90 7.93 -18.75
N ARG A 156 -7.35 6.87 -18.14
CA ARG A 156 -7.79 6.35 -16.84
C ARG A 156 -7.40 7.26 -15.69
N ALA A 157 -6.16 7.76 -15.67
CA ALA A 157 -5.70 8.73 -14.69
C ALA A 157 -6.58 9.99 -14.72
N SER A 158 -6.87 10.51 -15.92
CA SER A 158 -7.75 11.66 -16.11
C SER A 158 -9.19 11.39 -15.63
N SER A 159 -9.73 10.22 -15.96
CA SER A 159 -11.10 9.83 -15.53
C SER A 159 -11.18 9.67 -14.01
N TYR A 160 -10.14 9.12 -13.39
CA TYR A 160 -10.06 8.97 -11.95
C TYR A 160 -9.93 10.32 -11.24
N GLU A 161 -9.10 11.23 -11.75
CA GLU A 161 -8.98 12.58 -11.20
C GLU A 161 -10.30 13.38 -11.31
N ALA A 162 -11.02 13.25 -12.44
CA ALA A 162 -12.35 13.84 -12.58
C ALA A 162 -13.37 13.27 -11.56
N TYR A 163 -13.27 11.97 -11.28
CA TYR A 163 -14.05 11.34 -10.22
C TYR A 163 -13.68 11.89 -8.83
N LEU A 164 -12.39 11.99 -8.50
CA LEU A 164 -11.93 12.58 -7.24
C LEU A 164 -12.41 14.03 -7.09
N GLU A 165 -12.38 14.82 -8.15
CA GLU A 165 -12.89 16.19 -8.13
C GLU A 165 -14.39 16.25 -7.82
N THR A 166 -15.17 15.31 -8.35
CA THR A 166 -16.61 15.19 -8.01
C THR A 166 -16.80 14.93 -6.51
N GLN A 167 -15.95 14.08 -5.91
CA GLN A 167 -15.98 13.82 -4.47
C GLN A 167 -15.53 15.04 -3.65
N ARG A 168 -14.49 15.76 -4.09
CA ARG A 168 -14.06 17.02 -3.44
C ARG A 168 -15.18 18.04 -3.40
N GLN A 169 -15.90 18.21 -4.52
CA GLN A 169 -17.06 19.11 -4.57
C GLN A 169 -18.19 18.63 -3.65
N TYR A 170 -18.46 17.33 -3.59
CA TYR A 170 -19.46 16.76 -2.67
C TYR A 170 -19.18 17.15 -1.21
N TYR A 171 -17.96 16.88 -0.71
CA TYR A 171 -17.63 17.21 0.69
C TYR A 171 -17.57 18.72 0.95
N LYS A 172 -17.10 19.51 -0.03
CA LYS A 172 -17.10 20.98 0.06
C LYS A 172 -18.51 21.56 0.20
N GLN A 173 -19.48 21.01 -0.53
CA GLN A 173 -20.87 21.51 -0.53
C GLN A 173 -21.66 21.03 0.68
N ASN A 174 -21.47 19.78 1.10
CA ASN A 174 -22.27 19.17 2.17
C ASN A 174 -21.67 19.37 3.57
N GLY A 175 -20.37 19.69 3.68
CA GLY A 175 -19.69 19.90 4.95
C GLY A 175 -19.69 18.65 5.83
N PHE A 176 -19.66 18.83 7.16
CA PHE A 176 -19.72 17.73 8.12
C PHE A 176 -20.70 18.07 9.23
N PRO A 177 -21.81 17.30 9.37
CA PRO A 177 -22.82 17.58 10.38
C PRO A 177 -22.30 17.36 11.81
N PRO A 178 -22.85 18.05 12.81
CA PRO A 178 -22.56 17.73 14.20
C PRO A 178 -23.01 16.31 14.54
N VAL A 179 -22.25 15.64 15.39
CA VAL A 179 -22.57 14.30 15.90
C VAL A 179 -23.31 14.42 17.23
N SER A 180 -24.43 13.71 17.33
CA SER A 180 -25.21 13.55 18.56
C SER A 180 -25.05 12.12 19.07
N GLY A 181 -24.97 11.96 20.39
CA GLY A 181 -24.88 10.66 21.04
C GLY A 181 -23.99 10.70 22.29
N ASP A 182 -23.43 9.56 22.64
CA ASP A 182 -22.64 9.38 23.84
C ASP A 182 -21.21 9.89 23.64
N THR A 183 -20.72 10.68 24.60
CA THR A 183 -19.34 11.14 24.61
C THR A 183 -18.49 10.17 25.41
N ILE A 184 -17.62 9.45 24.71
CA ILE A 184 -16.78 8.41 25.26
C ILE A 184 -15.38 8.96 25.43
N ARG A 185 -14.88 8.91 26.66
CA ARG A 185 -13.53 9.38 27.00
C ARG A 185 -12.49 8.37 26.51
N MET A 186 -11.55 8.82 25.67
CA MET A 186 -10.46 8.00 25.14
C MET A 186 -9.16 8.19 25.93
N THR A 187 -8.89 9.42 26.34
CA THR A 187 -7.76 9.80 27.21
C THR A 187 -8.23 10.86 28.20
N GLU A 188 -7.35 11.41 29.02
CA GLU A 188 -7.68 12.52 29.90
C GLU A 188 -8.22 13.75 29.17
N ASN A 189 -7.68 14.07 27.99
CA ASN A 189 -8.02 15.30 27.27
C ASN A 189 -8.75 15.08 25.95
N ILE A 190 -9.01 13.84 25.56
CA ILE A 190 -9.64 13.51 24.27
C ILE A 190 -10.85 12.59 24.52
N SER A 191 -11.99 12.99 23.98
CA SER A 191 -13.23 12.21 23.95
C SER A 191 -13.79 12.17 22.55
N VAL A 192 -14.52 11.11 22.21
CA VAL A 192 -15.17 10.92 20.91
C VAL A 192 -16.67 10.81 21.15
N THR A 193 -17.46 11.52 20.35
CA THR A 193 -18.92 11.37 20.37
C THR A 193 -19.34 10.31 19.37
N LEU A 194 -20.01 9.27 19.84
CA LEU A 194 -20.60 8.21 19.01
C LEU A 194 -22.13 8.26 19.10
N PRO A 195 -22.87 8.12 17.98
CA PRO A 195 -24.29 7.80 18.02
C PRO A 195 -24.56 6.59 18.90
N GLU A 196 -25.68 6.57 19.62
CA GLU A 196 -26.03 5.57 20.65
C GLU A 196 -25.80 4.12 20.18
N MET A 197 -26.25 3.78 18.97
CA MET A 197 -26.06 2.44 18.40
C MET A 197 -24.59 2.07 18.16
N LEU A 198 -23.75 3.03 17.78
CA LEU A 198 -22.31 2.82 17.59
C LEU A 198 -21.58 2.80 18.92
N ALA A 199 -22.01 3.61 19.89
CA ALA A 199 -21.49 3.60 21.25
C ALA A 199 -21.73 2.25 21.93
N PHE A 200 -22.95 1.71 21.82
CA PHE A 200 -23.29 0.39 22.34
C PHE A 200 -22.45 -0.74 21.73
N ASN A 201 -22.07 -0.59 20.45
CA ASN A 201 -21.25 -1.57 19.73
C ASN A 201 -19.74 -1.30 19.81
N LEU A 202 -19.31 -0.26 20.54
CA LEU A 202 -17.90 0.01 20.73
C LEU A 202 -17.30 -1.08 21.62
N LYS A 203 -16.35 -1.84 21.06
CA LYS A 203 -15.68 -2.93 21.78
C LYS A 203 -14.18 -2.80 21.65
N LYS A 204 -13.48 -3.00 22.76
CA LYS A 204 -12.04 -3.22 22.74
C LYS A 204 -11.77 -4.55 22.03
N GLN A 205 -10.84 -4.55 21.08
CA GLN A 205 -10.34 -5.78 20.49
C GLN A 205 -9.35 -6.40 21.47
N GLU A 206 -9.70 -7.55 22.05
CA GLU A 206 -8.84 -8.27 22.99
C GLU A 206 -8.01 -9.38 22.31
N ASP A 207 -8.50 -9.93 21.20
CA ASP A 207 -7.88 -11.05 20.48
C ASP A 207 -7.79 -10.81 18.97
N GLY A 208 -6.91 -11.56 18.31
CA GLY A 208 -6.76 -11.64 16.85
C GLY A 208 -5.64 -10.77 16.28
N ASP A 209 -5.14 -11.19 15.11
CA ASP A 209 -4.09 -10.48 14.40
C ASP A 209 -4.65 -9.19 13.80
N TYR A 210 -4.14 -8.06 14.26
CA TYR A 210 -4.38 -6.77 13.63
C TYR A 210 -3.06 -6.06 13.43
N VAL A 211 -2.81 -5.67 12.19
CA VAL A 211 -1.63 -4.88 11.82
C VAL A 211 -2.10 -3.74 10.93
N ARG A 212 -1.62 -2.54 11.22
CA ARG A 212 -1.90 -1.35 10.40
C ARG A 212 -0.72 -0.38 10.39
N ASP A 213 -0.38 0.08 9.19
CA ASP A 213 0.51 1.22 8.98
C ASP A 213 -0.28 2.49 8.66
N ILE A 214 -0.17 3.49 9.54
CA ILE A 214 -0.81 4.79 9.35
C ILE A 214 0.03 5.93 9.91
N GLY A 215 0.22 7.00 9.12
CA GLY A 215 1.00 8.17 9.53
C GLY A 215 2.45 7.84 9.91
N GLY A 216 3.04 6.79 9.34
CA GLY A 216 4.39 6.31 9.70
C GLY A 216 4.47 5.57 11.04
N ILE A 217 3.33 5.24 11.65
CA ILE A 217 3.21 4.40 12.84
C ILE A 217 2.76 3.01 12.41
N HIS A 218 3.50 2.00 12.87
CA HIS A 218 3.10 0.61 12.81
C HIS A 218 2.27 0.29 14.07
N ILE A 219 1.06 -0.22 13.88
CA ILE A 219 0.09 -0.50 14.95
C ILE A 219 -0.23 -1.98 14.92
N GLU A 220 0.05 -2.68 16.02
CA GLU A 220 -0.21 -4.10 16.20
C GLU A 220 -1.09 -4.33 17.43
N SER A 221 -1.96 -5.34 17.39
CA SER A 221 -2.86 -5.68 18.51
C SER A 221 -2.14 -6.24 19.74
N ASP A 222 -0.96 -6.80 19.58
CA ASP A 222 -0.14 -7.39 20.65
C ASP A 222 0.84 -6.39 21.31
N ASP A 223 0.98 -5.18 20.74
CA ASP A 223 1.79 -4.13 21.36
C ASP A 223 1.11 -3.56 22.62
N SER A 224 1.79 -3.72 23.76
CA SER A 224 1.41 -3.13 25.05
C SER A 224 1.18 -1.61 25.06
N ASN A 225 1.67 -0.88 24.06
CA ASN A 225 1.48 0.56 23.91
C ASN A 225 0.23 0.94 23.10
N THR A 226 -0.49 -0.06 22.60
CA THR A 226 -1.63 0.10 21.69
C THR A 226 -2.90 -0.43 22.35
N GLU A 227 -4.00 0.32 22.20
CA GLU A 227 -5.33 -0.18 22.47
C GLU A 227 -6.21 0.08 21.24
N ILE A 228 -6.98 -0.92 20.84
CA ILE A 228 -7.79 -0.88 19.62
C ILE A 228 -9.24 -1.08 19.99
N TYR A 229 -10.09 -0.14 19.57
CA TYR A 229 -11.53 -0.24 19.74
C TYR A 229 -12.20 -0.21 18.38
N ARG A 230 -13.23 -1.03 18.21
CA ARG A 230 -14.02 -1.11 16.98
C ARG A 230 -15.46 -0.76 17.27
N PHE A 231 -16.08 -0.02 16.36
CA PHE A 231 -17.52 0.17 16.31
C PHE A 231 -17.99 -0.07 14.89
N ARG A 232 -19.14 -0.73 14.76
CA ARG A 232 -19.72 -1.07 13.45
C ARG A 232 -21.16 -0.62 13.41
N ASP A 233 -21.55 -0.04 12.29
CA ASP A 233 -22.96 0.22 12.02
C ASP A 233 -23.66 -1.10 11.66
N PRO A 234 -24.68 -1.54 12.42
CA PRO A 234 -25.39 -2.78 12.12
C PRO A 234 -26.22 -2.72 10.83
N LEU A 235 -26.48 -1.51 10.30
CA LEU A 235 -27.29 -1.30 9.10
C LEU A 235 -26.47 -1.05 7.84
N SER A 236 -25.13 -0.96 7.94
CA SER A 236 -24.24 -0.74 6.81
C SER A 236 -22.95 -1.56 6.90
N ASP A 237 -22.11 -1.46 5.87
CA ASP A 237 -20.76 -2.04 5.86
C ASP A 237 -19.74 -1.18 6.61
N ALA A 238 -20.16 -0.03 7.16
CA ALA A 238 -19.26 0.93 7.79
C ALA A 238 -18.70 0.38 9.11
N GLU A 239 -17.38 0.35 9.17
CA GLU A 239 -16.61 0.04 10.36
C GLU A 239 -15.71 1.23 10.71
N GLY A 240 -15.68 1.58 11.99
CA GLY A 240 -14.74 2.53 12.56
C GLY A 240 -13.82 1.85 13.56
N ILE A 241 -12.55 2.23 13.54
CA ILE A 241 -11.50 1.76 14.43
C ILE A 241 -10.87 2.96 15.12
N ILE A 242 -10.78 2.91 16.45
CA ILE A 242 -10.11 3.91 17.29
C ILE A 242 -8.84 3.26 17.85
N HIS A 243 -7.69 3.82 17.49
CA HIS A 243 -6.39 3.41 18.01
C HIS A 243 -5.93 4.40 19.07
N LEU A 244 -5.54 3.87 20.23
CA LEU A 244 -4.87 4.62 21.28
C LEU A 244 -3.41 4.17 21.29
N VAL A 245 -2.50 5.01 20.80
CA VAL A 245 -1.10 4.59 20.56
C VAL A 245 -0.14 5.47 21.34
N LYS A 246 0.60 4.87 22.29
CA LYS A 246 1.54 5.58 23.15
C LYS A 246 2.91 5.75 22.48
N VAL A 247 3.09 6.83 21.73
CA VAL A 247 4.34 7.17 21.04
C VAL A 247 4.66 8.67 21.09
N PRO A 248 5.91 9.10 20.84
CA PRO A 248 6.24 10.52 20.75
C PRO A 248 5.53 11.23 19.59
N LYS A 249 5.12 12.48 19.79
CA LYS A 249 4.40 13.28 18.78
C LYS A 249 5.11 13.38 17.42
N TYR A 250 6.44 13.44 17.41
CA TYR A 250 7.21 13.58 16.15
C TYR A 250 7.20 12.32 15.28
N ARG A 251 6.69 11.18 15.78
CA ARG A 251 6.60 9.95 14.99
C ARG A 251 5.49 10.00 13.94
N TRP A 252 4.45 10.80 14.17
CA TRP A 252 3.34 10.93 13.24
C TRP A 252 3.72 11.82 12.05
N ARG A 253 3.71 11.23 10.87
CA ARG A 253 4.03 11.86 9.58
C ARG A 253 2.82 11.90 8.68
N PHE A 254 1.80 12.65 9.09
CA PHE A 254 0.49 12.66 8.42
C PHE A 254 0.58 12.96 6.94
N GLU A 255 1.21 14.08 6.58
CA GLU A 255 1.27 14.55 5.19
C GLU A 255 2.07 13.61 4.30
N GLU A 256 3.24 13.15 4.77
CA GLU A 256 4.08 12.18 4.03
C GLU A 256 3.30 10.88 3.75
N TRP A 257 2.58 10.37 4.74
CA TRP A 257 1.78 9.15 4.58
C TRP A 257 0.52 9.38 3.73
N LEU A 258 -0.15 10.53 3.87
CA LEU A 258 -1.37 10.85 3.13
C LEU A 258 -1.08 11.03 1.63
N ASN A 259 0.11 11.55 1.28
CA ASN A 259 0.58 11.67 -0.10
C ASN A 259 0.86 10.31 -0.78
N GLN A 260 0.88 9.21 -0.03
CA GLN A 260 1.05 7.85 -0.57
C GLN A 260 -0.30 7.17 -0.89
N GLN A 261 -1.42 7.86 -0.68
CA GLN A 261 -2.76 7.33 -0.95
C GLN A 261 -3.17 7.59 -2.40
N LYS A 262 -4.15 6.84 -2.93
CA LYS A 262 -4.55 6.95 -4.34
C LYS A 262 -5.25 8.26 -4.68
N GLY A 263 -5.85 8.95 -3.71
CA GLY A 263 -6.44 10.26 -3.97
C GLY A 263 -7.03 10.88 -2.72
N ILE A 264 -6.77 12.17 -2.51
CA ILE A 264 -7.28 12.93 -1.37
C ILE A 264 -8.50 13.73 -1.83
N VAL A 265 -9.62 13.60 -1.11
CA VAL A 265 -10.89 14.28 -1.44
C VAL A 265 -11.35 15.28 -0.39
N TYR A 266 -10.80 15.21 0.83
CA TYR A 266 -10.92 16.24 1.84
C TYR A 266 -9.71 16.17 2.77
N GLN A 267 -9.20 17.32 3.23
CA GLN A 267 -8.09 17.38 4.19
C GLN A 267 -8.22 18.61 5.08
N GLU A 268 -7.93 18.42 6.37
CA GLU A 268 -7.73 19.46 7.37
C GLU A 268 -6.52 19.10 8.24
N GLU A 269 -6.16 19.96 9.21
CA GLU A 269 -4.93 19.83 10.01
C GLU A 269 -4.76 18.43 10.64
N ASN A 270 -5.87 17.87 11.13
CA ASN A 270 -5.87 16.65 11.93
C ASN A 270 -6.61 15.49 11.26
N GLY A 271 -6.99 15.60 9.98
CA GLY A 271 -7.71 14.50 9.34
C GLY A 271 -7.92 14.67 7.85
N ALA A 272 -8.37 13.59 7.21
CA ALA A 272 -8.62 13.55 5.78
C ALA A 272 -9.68 12.50 5.42
N ILE A 273 -10.29 12.69 4.26
CA ILE A 273 -11.03 11.65 3.52
C ILE A 273 -10.27 11.42 2.21
N TYR A 274 -9.97 10.17 1.92
CA TYR A 274 -9.11 9.78 0.80
C TYR A 274 -9.46 8.36 0.31
N TYR A 275 -8.92 8.00 -0.85
CA TYR A 275 -8.90 6.64 -1.35
C TYR A 275 -7.56 6.05 -0.97
N ASN A 276 -7.56 5.01 -0.13
CA ASN A 276 -6.33 4.39 0.36
C ASN A 276 -5.51 3.75 -0.77
N ARG A 277 -4.32 3.21 -0.47
CA ARG A 277 -3.46 2.54 -1.47
C ARG A 277 -4.15 1.45 -2.30
N ARG A 278 -5.23 0.85 -1.78
CA ARG A 278 -6.05 -0.18 -2.48
C ARG A 278 -7.21 0.43 -3.27
N GLY A 279 -7.36 1.75 -3.28
CA GLY A 279 -8.45 2.46 -3.94
C GLY A 279 -9.79 2.39 -3.19
N LYS A 280 -9.79 2.03 -1.90
CA LYS A 280 -11.00 2.03 -1.07
C LYS A 280 -11.18 3.38 -0.39
N PRO A 281 -12.41 3.95 -0.33
CA PRO A 281 -12.65 5.16 0.42
C PRO A 281 -12.44 4.93 1.92
N GLU A 282 -11.68 5.84 2.53
CA GLU A 282 -11.33 5.80 3.93
C GLU A 282 -11.29 7.24 4.48
N CYS A 283 -11.55 7.40 5.77
CA CYS A 283 -11.28 8.64 6.45
C CYS A 283 -10.45 8.42 7.70
N THR A 284 -9.64 9.40 8.07
CA THR A 284 -8.91 9.39 9.34
C THR A 284 -8.98 10.74 10.02
N TYR A 285 -9.03 10.73 11.35
CA TYR A 285 -8.83 11.91 12.18
C TYR A 285 -7.97 11.53 13.38
N PHE A 286 -7.04 12.40 13.79
CA PHE A 286 -6.13 12.13 14.87
C PHE A 286 -5.99 13.30 15.84
N ARG A 287 -5.73 12.98 17.11
CA ARG A 287 -5.37 13.96 18.15
C ARG A 287 -4.26 13.38 19.01
N TYR A 288 -3.47 14.26 19.64
CA TYR A 288 -2.40 13.86 20.55
C TYR A 288 -2.66 14.40 21.95
N ASP A 289 -2.75 13.50 22.94
CA ASP A 289 -2.73 13.87 24.35
C ASP A 289 -1.27 14.02 24.82
N GLN A 290 -0.89 15.25 25.15
CA GLN A 290 0.47 15.57 25.62
C GLN A 290 0.79 14.95 26.99
N LYS A 291 -0.22 14.86 27.87
CA LYS A 291 -0.05 14.38 29.24
C LYS A 291 0.17 12.87 29.25
N GLU A 292 -0.61 12.15 28.46
CA GLU A 292 -0.49 10.70 28.33
C GLU A 292 0.54 10.26 27.29
N ARG A 293 1.05 11.21 26.48
CA ARG A 293 1.95 10.98 25.34
C ARG A 293 1.37 9.95 24.37
N ARG A 294 0.10 10.12 24.04
CA ARG A 294 -0.73 9.12 23.38
C ARG A 294 -1.52 9.74 22.25
N TYR A 295 -1.50 9.09 21.10
CA TYR A 295 -2.36 9.40 19.98
C TYR A 295 -3.73 8.75 20.16
N VAL A 296 -4.78 9.46 19.77
CA VAL A 296 -6.09 8.90 19.43
C VAL A 296 -6.24 9.04 17.93
N ILE A 297 -6.21 7.93 17.20
CA ILE A 297 -6.32 7.89 15.74
C ILE A 297 -7.58 7.11 15.38
N ILE A 298 -8.54 7.80 14.79
CA ILE A 298 -9.80 7.21 14.35
C ILE A 298 -9.70 7.00 12.85
N VAL A 299 -10.08 5.82 12.39
CA VAL A 299 -10.13 5.47 10.98
C VAL A 299 -11.46 4.81 10.69
N ALA A 300 -12.05 5.08 9.53
CA ALA A 300 -13.25 4.40 9.09
C ALA A 300 -13.23 4.15 7.58
N GLU A 301 -13.75 3.00 7.18
CA GLU A 301 -13.90 2.58 5.78
C GLU A 301 -15.38 2.36 5.46
N THR A 302 -15.83 2.88 4.32
CA THR A 302 -17.15 2.56 3.74
C THR A 302 -17.18 3.03 2.28
N THR A 303 -17.95 2.34 1.44
CA THR A 303 -18.11 2.73 0.03
C THR A 303 -19.22 3.77 -0.19
N ASP A 304 -20.08 4.00 0.80
CA ASP A 304 -21.15 5.00 0.75
C ASP A 304 -20.63 6.39 1.18
N GLY A 305 -20.70 7.36 0.26
CA GLY A 305 -20.23 8.73 0.52
C GLY A 305 -20.98 9.47 1.63
N ALA A 306 -22.29 9.25 1.78
CA ALA A 306 -23.07 9.85 2.86
C ALA A 306 -22.73 9.21 4.22
N MET A 307 -22.46 7.90 4.22
CA MET A 307 -21.96 7.22 5.41
C MET A 307 -20.54 7.68 5.76
N MET A 308 -19.65 7.83 4.76
CA MET A 308 -18.30 8.35 4.96
C MET A 308 -18.32 9.75 5.58
N GLN A 309 -19.20 10.63 5.12
CA GLN A 309 -19.40 11.96 5.73
C GLN A 309 -19.76 11.86 7.22
N ARG A 310 -20.63 10.91 7.60
CA ARG A 310 -21.01 10.67 9.01
C ARG A 310 -19.87 10.09 9.81
N MET A 311 -19.16 9.10 9.27
CA MET A 311 -18.00 8.48 9.92
C MET A 311 -16.88 9.49 10.14
N TYR A 312 -16.63 10.38 9.19
CA TYR A 312 -15.67 11.46 9.36
C TYR A 312 -16.13 12.49 10.40
N SER A 313 -17.43 12.80 10.46
CA SER A 313 -17.98 13.68 11.51
C SER A 313 -17.78 13.08 12.90
N ILE A 314 -17.94 11.75 13.03
CA ILE A 314 -17.64 10.99 14.25
C ILE A 314 -16.15 11.09 14.58
N ALA A 315 -15.27 10.81 13.63
CA ALA A 315 -13.83 10.89 13.82
C ALA A 315 -13.39 12.29 14.28
N ARG A 316 -13.88 13.33 13.61
CA ARG A 316 -13.59 14.73 13.92
C ARG A 316 -14.15 15.18 15.27
N SER A 317 -15.15 14.50 15.84
CA SER A 317 -15.68 14.86 17.17
C SER A 317 -14.62 14.85 18.28
N ALA A 318 -13.51 14.12 18.07
CA ALA A 318 -12.31 14.14 18.91
C ALA A 318 -11.67 15.53 19.09
N GLU A 319 -12.02 16.49 18.23
CA GLU A 319 -11.57 17.88 18.34
C GLU A 319 -12.09 18.57 19.61
N LYS A 320 -13.30 18.21 20.06
CA LYS A 320 -14.02 18.88 21.13
C LYS A 320 -13.48 18.42 22.49
N ASN A 321 -12.85 19.33 23.22
CA ASN A 321 -12.45 19.09 24.60
C ASN A 321 -13.68 18.83 25.48
N LEU A 322 -13.49 18.06 26.57
CA LEU A 322 -14.44 18.01 27.67
C LEU A 322 -14.75 19.45 28.14
N PRO A 323 -16.02 19.82 28.37
CA PRO A 323 -16.31 20.91 29.30
C PRO A 323 -15.60 20.56 30.63
N PRO A 324 -14.92 21.52 31.28
CA PRO A 324 -14.34 21.26 32.59
C PRO A 324 -15.44 20.74 33.52
N GLU A 325 -15.14 19.68 34.28
CA GLU A 325 -16.04 19.13 35.30
C GLU A 325 -16.68 20.29 36.06
N ALA A 326 -18.02 20.34 36.04
CA ALA A 326 -18.74 21.23 36.92
C ALA A 326 -18.29 20.88 38.33
N LYS A 327 -17.54 21.79 38.96
CA LYS A 327 -17.14 21.66 40.36
C LYS A 327 -18.40 21.30 41.15
N SER A 328 -18.42 20.10 41.71
CA SER A 328 -19.40 19.70 42.70
C SER A 328 -19.38 20.78 43.78
N SER A 329 -20.45 21.58 43.82
CA SER A 329 -20.73 22.45 44.94
C SER A 329 -21.07 21.56 46.12
N LYS A 330 -20.34 21.80 47.22
CA LYS A 330 -20.47 21.17 48.53
C LYS A 330 -21.90 20.96 49.01
#